data_AF-M6JF12-F1
#
_entry.id   AF-M6JF12-F1
#
_cell.length_a   1.000
_cell.length_b   1.000
_cell.length_c   1.000
_cell.angle_alpha   90.00
_cell.angle_beta   90.00
_cell.angle_gamma   90.00
#
_symmetry.space_group_name_H-M   'P 1'
#
loop_
_entity.id
_entity.type
_entity.pdbx_description
1 polymer ?
#
loop_
_entity_poly.entity_id
_entity_poly.type
_entity_poly.pdbx_seq_one_letter_code
_entity_poly.pdbx_strand_id
1 'polypeptide(L)'
;MPIVRFETKSANPLVLIPEPKFSGRTLYAEVFLSSFSVRVFELSTNSMRIKFPKFEECIDLLSKEILGSKQKVTLVGEGLFSGMVFELLKKCPQAIEAACILDPPLSRNEENFFRLPKNVEWILERFPRFLFSKELHSFYECLERNFQYGFANCDRLPAIVFTKNSGKITKQIQTFGNKIERFPIFRIETSDSKSAQTLLKNLIVKIL
;
A
#
# COMPACT_ATOMS: atom_id res chain seq x y z
N MET A 1 -11.97 0.96 13.34
CA MET A 1 -11.04 1.33 12.25
C MET A 1 -11.48 2.69 11.73
N PRO A 2 -10.73 3.76 12.04
CA PRO A 2 -11.04 5.10 11.55
C PRO A 2 -10.22 5.48 10.30
N ILE A 3 -10.72 6.47 9.56
CA ILE A 3 -9.89 7.27 8.66
C ILE A 3 -9.45 8.50 9.44
N VAL A 4 -8.15 8.68 9.61
CA VAL A 4 -7.57 9.87 10.25
C VAL A 4 -7.39 10.94 9.19
N ARG A 5 -7.96 12.12 9.41
CA ARG A 5 -7.88 13.25 8.48
C ARG A 5 -6.95 14.31 9.03
N PHE A 6 -6.00 14.73 8.22
CA PHE A 6 -5.13 15.86 8.47
C PHE A 6 -5.58 16.98 7.53
N GLU A 7 -6.38 17.89 8.05
CA GLU A 7 -6.84 19.04 7.29
C GLU A 7 -5.71 20.05 7.15
N THR A 8 -5.39 20.39 5.90
CA THR A 8 -4.36 21.38 5.55
C THR A 8 -4.97 22.39 4.58
N LYS A 9 -4.26 23.50 4.34
CA LYS A 9 -4.70 24.49 3.34
C LYS A 9 -4.67 23.93 1.91
N SER A 10 -4.04 22.77 1.68
CA SER A 10 -3.99 22.16 0.35
C SER A 10 -5.35 21.60 -0.04
N ALA A 11 -5.75 21.86 -1.28
CA ALA A 11 -6.99 21.35 -1.83
C ALA A 11 -6.85 19.92 -2.41
N ASN A 12 -5.61 19.45 -2.63
CA ASN A 12 -5.32 18.17 -3.28
C ASN A 12 -5.48 17.02 -2.27
N PRO A 13 -6.47 16.12 -2.44
CA PRO A 13 -6.71 15.06 -1.48
C PRO A 13 -5.80 13.86 -1.75
N LEU A 14 -5.12 13.40 -0.70
CA LEU A 14 -4.25 12.21 -0.71
C LEU A 14 -4.77 11.18 0.28
N VAL A 15 -5.10 9.99 -0.21
CA VAL A 15 -5.48 8.85 0.62
C VAL A 15 -4.29 7.91 0.74
N LEU A 16 -3.86 7.67 1.98
CA LEU A 16 -2.79 6.75 2.33
C LEU A 16 -3.38 5.47 2.91
N ILE A 17 -2.96 4.32 2.36
CA ILE A 17 -3.27 2.98 2.85
C ILE A 17 -1.96 2.32 3.30
N PRO A 18 -1.41 2.72 4.47
CA PRO A 18 -0.17 2.19 4.97
C PRO A 18 -0.35 0.78 5.55
N GLU A 19 0.75 0.06 5.67
CA GLU A 19 0.77 -1.13 6.50
C GLU A 19 0.62 -0.78 8.00
N PRO A 20 0.20 -1.75 8.84
CA PRO A 20 0.29 -1.64 10.29
C PRO A 20 1.69 -1.21 10.74
N LYS A 21 1.84 -0.58 11.90
CA LYS A 21 3.16 -0.12 12.36
C LYS A 21 4.10 -1.31 12.58
N PHE A 22 5.18 -1.38 11.79
CA PHE A 22 6.31 -2.32 11.95
C PHE A 22 7.62 -1.61 11.54
N SER A 23 8.77 -2.22 11.83
CA SER A 23 10.10 -1.61 11.61
C SER A 23 10.41 -1.31 10.14
N GLY A 24 9.77 -2.00 9.20
CA GLY A 24 9.98 -1.84 7.76
C GLY A 24 8.92 -1.00 7.04
N ARG A 25 8.08 -0.27 7.79
CA ARG A 25 7.09 0.67 7.24
C ARG A 25 7.80 1.90 6.67
N THR A 26 7.23 2.42 5.59
CA THR A 26 7.77 3.49 4.75
C THR A 26 6.71 4.53 4.40
N LEU A 27 5.42 4.25 4.57
CA LEU A 27 4.36 5.21 4.29
C LEU A 27 3.92 5.97 5.56
N TYR A 28 4.33 7.24 5.68
CA TYR A 28 4.03 8.11 6.81
C TYR A 28 3.31 9.38 6.34
N ALA A 29 2.34 9.88 7.12
CA ALA A 29 1.49 10.99 6.70
C ALA A 29 2.21 12.34 6.76
N GLU A 30 3.08 12.48 7.76
CA GLU A 30 3.74 13.72 8.17
C GLU A 30 4.49 14.39 7.00
N VAL A 31 5.08 13.58 6.12
CA VAL A 31 5.89 14.10 5.00
C VAL A 31 5.04 14.74 3.90
N PHE A 32 3.74 14.41 3.83
CA PHE A 32 2.82 14.91 2.80
C PHE A 32 2.00 16.12 3.24
N LEU A 33 1.95 16.43 4.55
CA LEU A 33 1.07 17.46 5.11
C LEU A 33 1.30 18.87 4.55
N SER A 34 2.50 19.19 4.08
CA SER A 34 2.77 20.50 3.47
C SER A 34 2.16 20.67 2.08
N SER A 35 1.76 19.58 1.43
CA SER A 35 1.42 19.55 0.00
C SER A 35 0.02 18.98 -0.26
N PHE A 36 -0.56 18.26 0.68
CA PHE A 36 -1.82 17.54 0.51
C PHE A 36 -2.75 17.68 1.71
N SER A 37 -4.05 17.54 1.45
CA SER A 37 -5.05 17.19 2.46
C SER A 37 -5.02 15.67 2.64
N VAL A 38 -4.40 15.20 3.72
CA VAL A 38 -4.04 13.78 3.88
C VAL A 38 -5.10 13.03 4.67
N ARG A 39 -5.51 11.87 4.16
CA ARG A 39 -6.46 10.94 4.78
C ARG A 39 -5.76 9.59 4.94
N VAL A 40 -5.67 9.08 6.15
CA VAL A 40 -4.93 7.85 6.44
C VAL A 40 -5.90 6.77 6.89
N PHE A 41 -5.83 5.63 6.22
CA PHE A 41 -6.48 4.41 6.66
C PHE A 41 -5.69 3.82 7.84
N GLU A 42 -6.29 3.83 9.03
CA GLU A 42 -5.63 3.28 10.23
C GLU A 42 -6.30 1.99 10.69
N LEU A 43 -5.54 0.90 10.55
CA LEU A 43 -5.88 -0.36 11.18
C LEU A 43 -5.38 -0.37 12.63
N SER A 44 -6.32 -0.33 13.59
CA SER A 44 -5.98 -0.43 15.02
C SER A 44 -5.54 -1.85 15.35
N THR A 45 -4.32 -1.96 15.88
CA THR A 45 -3.65 -3.23 16.21
C THR A 45 -3.26 -3.33 17.69
N ASN A 46 -3.63 -2.34 18.49
CA ASN A 46 -3.15 -2.14 19.86
C ASN A 46 -3.93 -2.90 20.96
N SER A 47 -4.78 -3.87 20.64
CA SER A 47 -5.57 -4.59 21.66
C SER A 47 -5.25 -6.09 21.69
N MET A 48 -5.19 -6.68 22.89
CA MET A 48 -5.05 -8.14 23.09
C MET A 48 -6.26 -8.97 22.58
N ARG A 49 -7.24 -8.31 21.95
CA ARG A 49 -8.39 -8.90 21.25
C ARG A 49 -8.56 -8.14 19.93
N ILE A 50 -7.70 -8.43 18.95
CA ILE A 50 -7.84 -7.84 17.62
C ILE A 50 -8.99 -8.57 16.93
N LYS A 51 -10.19 -7.96 16.92
CA LYS A 51 -11.20 -8.32 15.93
C LYS A 51 -10.77 -7.63 14.63
N PHE A 52 -10.17 -8.40 13.72
CA PHE A 52 -9.77 -7.86 12.42
C PHE A 52 -11.01 -7.51 11.60
N PRO A 53 -11.06 -6.34 10.94
CA PRO A 53 -12.20 -5.99 10.09
C PRO A 53 -12.26 -6.91 8.87
N LYS A 54 -13.44 -7.03 8.28
CA LYS A 54 -13.55 -7.67 6.96
C LYS A 54 -12.94 -6.77 5.90
N PHE A 55 -12.35 -7.37 4.87
CA PHE A 55 -11.76 -6.64 3.76
C PHE A 55 -12.79 -5.73 3.07
N GLU A 56 -14.00 -6.23 2.86
CA GLU A 56 -15.10 -5.52 2.20
C GLU A 56 -15.54 -4.28 2.99
N GLU A 57 -15.57 -4.38 4.32
CA GLU A 57 -15.87 -3.24 5.20
C GLU A 57 -14.83 -2.12 5.06
N CYS A 58 -13.56 -2.50 4.87
CA CYS A 58 -12.46 -1.55 4.63
C CYS A 58 -12.61 -0.87 3.27
N ILE A 59 -12.90 -1.64 2.23
CA ILE A 59 -13.13 -1.11 0.88
C ILE A 59 -14.35 -0.20 0.84
N ASP A 60 -15.44 -0.54 1.53
CA ASP A 60 -16.63 0.31 1.61
C ASP A 60 -16.35 1.62 2.33
N LEU A 61 -15.61 1.59 3.44
CA LEU A 61 -15.19 2.78 4.16
C LEU A 61 -14.33 3.70 3.27
N LEU A 62 -13.32 3.13 2.61
CA LEU A 62 -12.43 3.87 1.71
C LEU A 62 -13.17 4.39 0.47
N SER A 63 -14.08 3.60 -0.10
CA SER A 63 -14.88 4.02 -1.25
C SER A 63 -15.74 5.23 -0.90
N LYS A 64 -16.40 5.23 0.27
CA LYS A 64 -17.18 6.38 0.75
C LYS A 64 -16.31 7.62 0.94
N GLU A 65 -15.10 7.44 1.47
CA GLU A 65 -14.15 8.54 1.66
C GLU A 65 -13.73 9.17 0.32
N ILE A 66 -13.42 8.33 -0.67
CA ILE A 66 -12.98 8.74 -2.00
C ILE A 66 -14.12 9.43 -2.75
N LEU A 67 -15.31 8.81 -2.79
CA LEU A 67 -16.48 9.35 -3.48
C LEU A 67 -17.04 10.62 -2.81
N GLY A 68 -16.83 10.78 -1.49
CA GLY A 68 -17.20 11.98 -0.76
C GLY A 68 -16.24 13.16 -0.96
N SER A 69 -15.11 12.96 -1.65
CA SER A 69 -14.17 14.03 -1.96
C SER A 69 -14.70 14.92 -3.09
N LYS A 70 -14.61 16.25 -2.93
CA LYS A 70 -15.00 17.21 -3.97
C LYS A 70 -14.10 17.16 -5.21
N GLN A 71 -12.84 16.78 -5.00
CA GLN A 71 -11.83 16.63 -6.03
C GLN A 71 -11.41 15.16 -6.13
N LYS A 72 -10.94 14.75 -7.30
CA LYS A 72 -10.39 13.41 -7.48
C LYS A 72 -9.19 13.21 -6.55
N VAL A 73 -9.08 12.00 -6.02
CA VAL A 73 -8.08 11.67 -5.00
C VAL A 73 -6.84 11.06 -5.64
N THR A 74 -5.70 11.29 -5.00
CA THR A 74 -4.51 10.45 -5.21
C THR A 74 -4.48 9.36 -4.16
N LEU A 75 -4.17 8.14 -4.59
CA LEU A 75 -4.19 6.96 -3.74
C LEU A 75 -2.80 6.34 -3.62
N VAL A 76 -2.33 6.10 -2.40
CA VAL A 76 -1.04 5.44 -2.17
C VAL A 76 -1.24 4.26 -1.25
N GLY A 77 -0.93 3.05 -1.72
CA GLY A 77 -0.91 1.84 -0.92
C GLY A 77 0.50 1.33 -0.68
N GLU A 78 0.71 0.68 0.45
CA GLU A 78 2.01 0.12 0.83
C GLU A 78 1.95 -1.41 0.91
N GLY A 79 2.98 -2.10 0.40
CA GLY A 79 3.15 -3.53 0.56
C GLY A 79 1.92 -4.31 0.11
N LEU A 80 1.50 -5.29 0.91
CA LEU A 80 0.32 -6.12 0.63
C LEU A 80 -1.00 -5.34 0.71
N PHE A 81 -1.04 -4.22 1.45
CA PHE A 81 -2.23 -3.35 1.54
C PHE A 81 -2.54 -2.67 0.20
N SER A 82 -1.59 -2.67 -0.74
CA SER A 82 -1.80 -2.31 -2.14
C SER A 82 -2.88 -3.15 -2.84
N GLY A 83 -3.26 -4.32 -2.31
CA GLY A 83 -4.44 -5.04 -2.76
C GLY A 83 -5.73 -4.20 -2.65
N MET A 84 -5.83 -3.32 -1.66
CA MET A 84 -6.95 -2.37 -1.56
C MET A 84 -6.91 -1.30 -2.65
N VAL A 85 -5.71 -0.87 -3.07
CA VAL A 85 -5.56 0.13 -4.14
C VAL A 85 -6.16 -0.38 -5.44
N PHE A 86 -5.86 -1.63 -5.81
CA PHE A 86 -6.42 -2.24 -7.00
C PHE A 86 -7.94 -2.39 -6.95
N GLU A 87 -8.49 -2.81 -5.80
CA GLU A 87 -9.94 -2.92 -5.65
C GLU A 87 -10.64 -1.54 -5.70
N LEU A 88 -10.02 -0.50 -5.15
CA LEU A 88 -10.53 0.87 -5.23
C LEU A 88 -10.45 1.46 -6.64
N LEU A 89 -9.35 1.19 -7.37
CA LEU A 89 -9.22 1.59 -8.78
C LEU A 89 -10.32 0.98 -9.65
N LYS A 90 -10.74 -0.26 -9.34
CA LYS A 90 -11.87 -0.92 -10.00
C LYS A 90 -13.21 -0.32 -9.59
N LYS A 91 -13.41 -0.05 -8.30
CA LYS A 91 -14.72 0.33 -7.74
C LYS A 91 -15.06 1.82 -7.92
N CYS A 92 -14.08 2.71 -7.89
CA CYS A 92 -14.29 4.15 -8.00
C CYS A 92 -13.31 4.85 -8.97
N PRO A 93 -13.12 4.33 -10.21
CA PRO A 93 -12.13 4.84 -11.15
C PRO A 93 -12.30 6.34 -11.42
N GLN A 94 -13.51 6.82 -11.65
CA GLN A 94 -13.80 8.23 -11.98
C GLN A 94 -13.42 9.22 -10.87
N ALA A 95 -13.29 8.77 -9.63
CA ALA A 95 -12.97 9.59 -8.47
C ALA A 95 -11.48 9.55 -8.10
N ILE A 96 -10.67 8.74 -8.80
CA ILE A 96 -9.22 8.61 -8.57
C ILE A 96 -8.48 9.29 -9.72
N GLU A 97 -7.64 10.26 -9.38
CA GLU A 97 -6.77 11.00 -10.32
C GLU A 97 -5.57 10.13 -10.68
N ALA A 98 -4.84 9.69 -9.66
CA ALA A 98 -3.63 8.88 -9.78
C ALA A 98 -3.54 7.87 -8.64
N ALA A 99 -2.81 6.79 -8.87
CA ALA A 99 -2.54 5.78 -7.85
C ALA A 99 -1.07 5.36 -7.85
N CYS A 100 -0.58 5.05 -6.66
CA CYS A 100 0.79 4.62 -6.42
C CYS A 100 0.80 3.41 -5.49
N ILE A 101 1.68 2.46 -5.78
CA ILE A 101 1.96 1.28 -4.98
C ILE A 101 3.41 1.34 -4.51
N LEU A 102 3.59 1.36 -3.20
CA LEU A 102 4.88 1.45 -2.53
C LEU A 102 5.36 0.07 -2.08
N ASP A 103 6.59 -0.28 -2.44
CA ASP A 103 7.25 -1.54 -2.09
C ASP A 103 6.33 -2.77 -2.24
N PRO A 104 5.79 -3.02 -3.45
CA PRO A 104 4.85 -4.11 -3.66
C PRO A 104 5.48 -5.47 -3.31
N PRO A 105 4.67 -6.47 -2.92
CA PRO A 105 5.12 -7.80 -2.52
C PRO A 105 5.55 -8.67 -3.72
N LEU A 106 6.42 -8.15 -4.60
CA LEU A 106 6.77 -8.77 -5.89
C LEU A 106 7.83 -9.87 -5.81
N SER A 107 8.50 -10.05 -4.67
CA SER A 107 9.60 -11.02 -4.56
C SER A 107 9.74 -11.64 -3.17
N ARG A 108 9.40 -12.94 -3.08
CA ARG A 108 9.94 -13.96 -2.15
C ARG A 108 9.71 -15.36 -2.75
N ASN A 109 10.32 -15.64 -3.91
CA ASN A 109 10.32 -16.99 -4.46
C ASN A 109 11.70 -17.65 -4.39
N GLU A 110 12.70 -16.99 -3.80
CA GLU A 110 14.05 -17.54 -3.72
C GLU A 110 14.56 -17.40 -2.28
N GLU A 111 14.72 -18.58 -1.66
CA GLU A 111 15.57 -18.88 -0.50
C GLU A 111 15.01 -18.55 0.91
N ASN A 112 14.35 -19.57 1.47
CA ASN A 112 14.19 -19.92 2.91
C ASN A 112 13.13 -19.14 3.73
N PHE A 113 12.40 -19.72 4.71
CA PHE A 113 12.74 -20.83 5.64
C PHE A 113 11.57 -21.75 6.08
N PHE A 114 10.34 -21.61 5.55
CA PHE A 114 9.24 -22.58 5.80
C PHE A 114 8.28 -22.63 4.60
N ARG A 115 7.71 -23.80 4.28
CA ARG A 115 6.67 -23.99 3.22
C ARG A 115 5.33 -23.33 3.58
N LEU A 116 5.34 -22.10 4.10
CA LEU A 116 4.15 -21.40 4.53
C LEU A 116 3.57 -20.58 3.36
N PRO A 117 2.24 -20.48 3.23
CA PRO A 117 1.62 -19.55 2.30
C PRO A 117 2.09 -18.10 2.57
N LYS A 118 2.25 -17.28 1.53
CA LYS A 118 2.87 -15.95 1.65
C LYS A 118 2.15 -15.03 2.62
N ASN A 119 0.83 -15.00 2.61
CA ASN A 119 0.03 -14.31 3.63
C ASN A 119 0.44 -14.67 5.07
N VAL A 120 0.82 -15.92 5.36
CA VAL A 120 1.29 -16.36 6.69
C VAL A 120 2.64 -15.72 7.04
N GLU A 121 3.57 -15.61 6.10
CA GLU A 121 4.84 -14.91 6.33
C GLU A 121 4.62 -13.43 6.68
N TRP A 122 3.73 -12.76 5.95
CA TRP A 122 3.40 -11.36 6.20
C TRP A 122 2.76 -11.18 7.58
N ILE A 123 1.86 -12.09 7.95
CA ILE A 123 1.24 -12.13 9.29
C ILE A 123 2.29 -12.33 10.37
N LEU A 124 3.23 -13.27 10.21
CA LEU A 124 4.26 -13.56 11.21
C LEU A 124 5.15 -12.34 11.50
N GLU A 125 5.54 -11.60 10.46
CA GLU A 125 6.39 -10.42 10.60
C GLU A 125 5.70 -9.26 11.32
N ARG A 126 4.38 -9.13 11.16
CA ARG A 126 3.60 -7.97 11.66
C ARG A 126 2.85 -8.29 12.95
N PHE A 127 2.45 -9.54 13.12
CA PHE A 127 1.56 -10.02 14.18
C PHE A 127 1.98 -11.41 14.70
N PRO A 128 3.20 -11.58 15.22
CA PRO A 128 3.70 -12.90 15.65
C PRO A 128 2.81 -13.54 16.73
N ARG A 129 2.10 -12.73 17.52
CA ARG A 129 1.18 -13.19 18.60
C ARG A 129 -0.23 -13.54 18.12
N PHE A 130 -0.60 -13.26 16.88
CA PHE A 130 -1.96 -13.44 16.34
C PHE A 130 -2.02 -14.44 15.18
N LEU A 131 -1.01 -15.31 15.06
CA LEU A 131 -0.89 -16.30 13.98
C LEU A 131 -2.09 -17.23 13.83
N PHE A 132 -2.91 -17.43 14.87
CA PHE A 132 -4.08 -18.31 14.81
C PHE A 132 -5.40 -17.56 14.59
N SER A 133 -5.38 -16.25 14.38
CA SER A 133 -6.60 -15.47 14.10
C SER A 133 -7.12 -15.76 12.70
N LYS A 134 -8.28 -16.43 12.61
CA LYS A 134 -8.97 -16.70 11.33
C LYS A 134 -9.31 -15.42 10.57
N GLU A 135 -9.72 -14.36 11.29
CA GLU A 135 -10.08 -13.09 10.65
C GLU A 135 -8.85 -12.42 10.02
N LEU A 136 -7.70 -12.46 10.70
CA LEU A 136 -6.44 -11.94 10.19
C LEU A 136 -6.01 -12.68 8.91
N HIS A 137 -6.05 -14.01 8.91
CA HIS A 137 -5.73 -14.82 7.74
C HIS A 137 -6.65 -14.50 6.56
N SER A 138 -7.96 -14.47 6.81
CA SER A 138 -8.94 -14.17 5.76
C SER A 138 -8.73 -12.77 5.18
N PHE A 139 -8.40 -11.79 6.01
CA PHE A 139 -8.12 -10.44 5.54
C PHE A 139 -6.87 -10.38 4.66
N TYR A 140 -5.77 -11.01 5.09
CA TYR A 140 -4.52 -11.04 4.31
C TYR A 140 -4.64 -11.85 3.03
N GLU A 141 -5.43 -12.93 3.04
CA GLU A 141 -5.77 -13.68 1.83
C GLU A 141 -6.53 -12.81 0.82
N CYS A 142 -7.52 -12.03 1.28
CA CYS A 142 -8.21 -11.06 0.43
C CYS A 142 -7.26 -9.99 -0.12
N LEU A 143 -6.34 -9.45 0.70
CA LEU A 143 -5.32 -8.51 0.23
C LEU A 143 -4.45 -9.12 -0.87
N GLU A 144 -3.91 -10.32 -0.65
CA GLU A 144 -3.06 -11.01 -1.60
C GLU A 144 -3.79 -11.32 -2.91
N ARG A 145 -5.01 -11.85 -2.82
CA ARG A 145 -5.84 -12.15 -4.00
C ARG A 145 -6.12 -10.91 -4.84
N ASN A 146 -6.51 -9.81 -4.21
CA ASN A 146 -6.79 -8.55 -4.92
C ASN A 146 -5.52 -7.93 -5.49
N PHE A 147 -4.40 -8.02 -4.76
CA PHE A 147 -3.11 -7.61 -5.28
C PHE A 147 -2.74 -8.41 -6.53
N GLN A 148 -2.74 -9.74 -6.47
CA GLN A 148 -2.36 -10.59 -7.60
C GLN A 148 -3.28 -10.37 -8.81
N TYR A 149 -4.60 -10.34 -8.59
CA TYR A 149 -5.56 -10.14 -9.66
C TYR A 149 -5.43 -8.75 -10.29
N GLY A 150 -5.39 -7.69 -9.49
CA GLY A 150 -5.22 -6.32 -9.98
C GLY A 150 -3.87 -6.12 -10.66
N PHE A 151 -2.81 -6.67 -10.09
CA PHE A 151 -1.48 -6.61 -10.66
C PHE A 151 -1.39 -7.27 -12.03
N ALA A 152 -2.18 -8.31 -12.31
CA ALA A 152 -2.25 -8.95 -13.63
C ALA A 152 -3.25 -8.28 -14.60
N ASN A 153 -4.39 -7.79 -14.10
CA ASN A 153 -5.55 -7.46 -14.95
C ASN A 153 -6.02 -6.00 -14.89
N CYS A 154 -5.41 -5.14 -14.06
CA CYS A 154 -5.87 -3.75 -13.97
C CYS A 154 -5.61 -2.97 -15.27
N ASP A 155 -6.61 -2.23 -15.74
CA ASP A 155 -6.53 -1.31 -16.88
C ASP A 155 -5.88 0.03 -16.50
N ARG A 156 -6.13 0.50 -15.27
CA ARG A 156 -5.58 1.75 -14.74
C ARG A 156 -4.35 1.48 -13.91
N LEU A 157 -3.19 1.60 -14.56
CA LEU A 157 -1.92 1.19 -14.01
C LEU A 157 -1.42 2.18 -12.94
N PRO A 158 -1.38 1.80 -11.64
CA PRO A 158 -0.72 2.61 -10.63
C PRO A 158 0.78 2.69 -10.90
N ALA A 159 1.40 3.80 -10.51
CA ALA A 159 2.86 3.88 -10.44
C ALA A 159 3.38 2.90 -9.37
N ILE A 160 4.48 2.21 -9.65
CA ILE A 160 5.18 1.36 -8.70
C ILE A 160 6.41 2.11 -8.19
N VAL A 161 6.56 2.20 -6.88
CA VAL A 161 7.70 2.85 -6.23
C VAL A 161 8.40 1.86 -5.34
N PHE A 162 9.69 1.64 -5.59
CA PHE A 162 10.56 0.87 -4.70
C PHE A 162 11.38 1.83 -3.84
N THR A 163 11.30 1.69 -2.52
CA THR A 163 12.09 2.49 -1.56
C THR A 163 13.03 1.65 -0.72
N LYS A 164 12.84 0.33 -0.68
CA LYS A 164 13.80 -0.57 -0.05
C LYS A 164 15.03 -0.75 -0.95
N ASN A 165 16.19 -1.00 -0.33
CA ASN A 165 17.42 -1.51 -0.96
C ASN A 165 17.12 -2.86 -1.60
N SER A 166 16.51 -2.81 -2.77
CA SER A 166 15.75 -3.91 -3.32
C SER A 166 16.65 -4.69 -4.28
N GLY A 167 17.80 -5.14 -3.77
CA GLY A 167 18.84 -5.80 -4.56
C GLY A 167 19.39 -4.93 -5.70
N LYS A 168 20.32 -5.48 -6.48
CA LYS A 168 20.75 -4.83 -7.73
C LYS A 168 19.58 -4.82 -8.71
N ILE A 169 19.41 -3.71 -9.45
CA ILE A 169 18.40 -3.51 -10.50
C ILE A 169 18.28 -4.71 -11.46
N THR A 170 19.42 -5.33 -11.77
CA THR A 170 19.54 -6.53 -12.61
C THR A 170 18.78 -7.72 -12.03
N LYS A 171 18.85 -7.94 -10.71
CA LYS A 171 18.15 -9.05 -10.04
C LYS A 171 16.64 -8.86 -10.12
N GLN A 172 16.14 -7.63 -9.97
CA GLN A 172 14.71 -7.35 -10.09
C GLN A 172 14.16 -7.53 -11.50
N ILE A 173 14.88 -7.00 -12.50
CA ILE A 173 14.51 -7.16 -13.91
C ILE A 173 14.48 -8.65 -14.26
N GLN A 174 15.46 -9.42 -13.79
CA GLN A 174 15.48 -10.87 -13.97
C GLN A 174 14.30 -11.57 -13.26
N THR A 175 14.00 -11.22 -12.00
CA THR A 175 12.98 -11.92 -11.22
C THR A 175 11.54 -11.57 -11.63
N PHE A 176 11.27 -10.32 -11.99
CA PHE A 176 9.91 -9.85 -12.26
C PHE A 176 9.79 -8.78 -13.34
N GLY A 177 10.84 -8.50 -14.14
CA GLY A 177 10.82 -7.48 -15.20
C GLY A 177 9.61 -7.58 -16.12
N ASN A 178 9.35 -8.76 -16.68
CA ASN A 178 8.19 -9.02 -17.55
C ASN A 178 6.84 -8.79 -16.86
N LYS A 179 6.79 -8.90 -15.52
CA LYS A 179 5.56 -8.71 -14.74
C LYS A 179 5.29 -7.23 -14.44
N ILE A 180 6.33 -6.42 -14.30
CA ILE A 180 6.21 -4.99 -13.96
C ILE A 180 6.29 -4.07 -15.18
N GLU A 181 6.71 -4.56 -16.34
CA GLU A 181 6.98 -3.76 -17.56
C GLU A 181 5.85 -2.82 -17.96
N ARG A 182 4.59 -3.25 -17.76
CA ARG A 182 3.42 -2.44 -18.09
C ARG A 182 3.19 -1.24 -17.16
N PHE A 183 3.82 -1.19 -15.98
CA PHE A 183 3.59 -0.15 -14.99
C PHE A 183 4.63 0.97 -15.09
N PRO A 184 4.27 2.24 -14.79
CA PRO A 184 5.26 3.28 -14.50
C PRO A 184 6.06 2.89 -13.25
N ILE A 185 7.38 2.83 -13.35
CA ILE A 185 8.25 2.37 -12.25
C ILE A 185 9.20 3.49 -11.82
N PHE A 186 9.26 3.73 -10.52
CA PHE A 186 10.19 4.65 -9.88
C PHE A 186 10.97 3.94 -8.77
N ARG A 187 12.19 4.43 -8.53
CA ARG A 187 13.09 3.90 -7.50
C ARG A 187 13.67 5.04 -6.69
N ILE A 188 13.72 4.83 -5.38
CA ILE A 188 14.35 5.72 -4.42
C ILE A 188 15.48 4.94 -3.78
N GLU A 189 16.70 5.17 -4.28
CA GLU A 189 17.92 4.53 -3.79
C GLU A 189 18.63 5.47 -2.82
N THR A 190 18.47 5.23 -1.52
CA THR A 190 19.15 5.99 -0.48
C THR A 190 19.37 5.13 0.76
N SER A 191 20.50 5.35 1.43
CA SER A 191 20.82 4.73 2.71
C SER A 191 20.18 5.43 3.91
N ASP A 192 19.60 6.63 3.71
CA ASP A 192 18.99 7.44 4.76
C ASP A 192 17.46 7.45 4.65
N SER A 193 16.78 6.99 5.71
CA SER A 193 15.32 6.90 5.75
C SER A 193 14.63 8.26 5.67
N LYS A 194 15.24 9.33 6.20
CA LYS A 194 14.67 10.69 6.08
C LYS A 194 14.69 11.18 4.64
N SER A 195 15.83 10.99 3.96
CA SER A 195 15.97 11.29 2.54
C SER A 195 14.97 10.49 1.69
N ALA A 196 14.73 9.21 2.02
CA ALA A 196 13.75 8.38 1.33
C ALA A 196 12.33 8.98 1.43
N GLN A 197 11.93 9.46 2.61
CA GLN A 197 10.63 10.09 2.81
C GLN A 197 10.48 11.41 2.02
N THR A 198 11.53 12.24 1.99
CA THR A 198 11.52 13.48 1.21
C THR A 198 11.43 13.20 -0.29
N LEU A 199 12.19 12.22 -0.79
CA LEU A 199 12.15 11.80 -2.19
C LEU A 199 10.79 11.19 -2.55
N LEU A 200 10.20 10.39 -1.66
CA LEU A 200 8.88 9.82 -1.85
C LEU A 200 7.83 10.93 -1.98
N LYS A 201 7.84 11.90 -1.06
CA LYS A 201 6.98 13.08 -1.16
C LYS A 201 7.12 13.79 -2.50
N ASN A 202 8.34 14.12 -2.89
CA ASN A 202 8.60 14.84 -4.14
C ASN A 202 8.14 14.04 -5.36
N LEU A 203 8.28 12.71 -5.31
CA LEU A 203 7.81 11.82 -6.36
C LEU A 203 6.28 11.80 -6.43
N ILE A 204 5.58 11.61 -5.30
CA ILE A 204 4.10 11.60 -5.28
C ILE A 204 3.55 12.94 -5.79
N VAL A 205 4.17 14.08 -5.44
CA VAL A 205 3.79 15.40 -5.97
C VAL A 205 3.93 15.50 -7.49
N LYS A 206 4.88 14.77 -8.09
CA LYS A 206 5.10 14.74 -9.55
C LYS A 206 4.29 13.67 -10.29
N ILE A 207 3.73 12.71 -9.57
CA ILE A 207 2.80 11.71 -10.11
C ILE A 207 1.39 12.31 -10.27
N LEU A 208 1.10 13.41 -9.54
CA LEU A 208 0.02 14.36 -9.86
C LEU A 208 0.33 15.13 -11.14
#